data_AF-A0A2D5TLM8-F1
#
_entry.id   AF-A0A2D5TLM8-F1
#
_cell.length_a   1.000
_cell.length_b   1.000
_cell.length_c   1.000
_cell.angle_alpha   90.00
_cell.angle_beta   90.00
_cell.angle_gamma   90.00
#
_symmetry.space_group_name_H-M   'P 1'
#
loop_
_entity.id
_entity.type
_entity.pdbx_description
1 polymer ?
#
loop_
_entity_poly.entity_id
_entity_poly.type
_entity_poly.pdbx_seq_one_letter_code
_entity_poly.pdbx_strand_id
1 'polypeptide(L)'
;MKNLLLLLLSIFLTTNVFSQEIDFSSYKYIVVSSKFEFVKERDGYQTSSLTKFLLKKKGFTVLLDNEEFPQDLSDDKCLALYASVLDDSNMFISRNKIQLRDCRNKEVYTSKEGKSKDKDYKRSYHEAIRRAFNSMDQLVYSFNPSKKKVSKEKKEVNVEKPIKIEKPKVEPKVVEVPKVKKPEVSVLKFQKNGFMINDSKRNETFTMLPSQRTDSYILISHNGLMYKRDGKWIVEFYKDGKLISLTYDLKI
;
A
#
# COMPACT_ATOMS: atom_id res chain seq x y z
N MET A 1 16.71 19.32 -61.55
CA MET A 1 17.38 19.13 -60.24
C MET A 1 16.68 19.87 -59.09
N LYS A 2 16.17 21.10 -59.28
CA LYS A 2 15.46 21.86 -58.23
C LYS A 2 14.19 21.17 -57.70
N ASN A 3 13.45 20.48 -58.57
CA ASN A 3 12.21 19.76 -58.20
C ASN A 3 12.49 18.43 -57.48
N LEU A 4 13.70 17.87 -57.60
CA LEU A 4 14.10 16.64 -56.88
C LEU A 4 14.54 16.97 -55.44
N LEU A 5 15.16 18.13 -55.23
CA LEU A 5 15.55 18.64 -53.92
C LEU A 5 14.32 18.99 -53.04
N LEU A 6 13.25 19.51 -53.67
CA LEU A 6 11.97 19.80 -53.00
C LEU A 6 11.23 18.53 -52.54
N LEU A 7 11.37 17.43 -53.29
CA LEU A 7 10.74 16.14 -52.95
C LEU A 7 11.47 15.42 -51.79
N LEU A 8 12.78 15.62 -51.67
CA LEU A 8 13.58 15.10 -50.55
C LEU A 8 13.33 15.88 -49.25
N LEU A 9 12.98 17.16 -49.33
CA LEU A 9 12.67 18.00 -48.17
C LEU A 9 11.29 17.69 -47.55
N SER A 10 10.32 17.20 -48.35
CA SER A 10 8.98 16.86 -47.85
C SER A 10 8.93 15.54 -47.08
N ILE A 11 9.92 14.66 -47.24
CA ILE A 11 9.99 13.35 -46.55
C ILE A 11 10.44 13.50 -45.08
N PHE A 12 11.00 14.66 -44.70
CA PHE A 12 11.53 14.90 -43.34
C PHE A 12 10.50 15.44 -42.32
N LEU A 13 9.23 15.62 -42.72
CA LEU A 13 8.19 16.29 -41.92
C LEU A 13 7.16 15.35 -41.27
N THR A 14 7.28 14.03 -41.41
CA THR A 14 6.31 13.08 -40.84
C THR A 14 6.94 12.14 -39.81
N THR A 15 7.59 12.67 -38.78
CA THR A 15 7.84 11.91 -37.55
C THR A 15 6.82 12.35 -36.49
N ASN A 16 5.59 11.86 -36.63
CA ASN A 16 4.65 11.87 -35.51
C ASN A 16 5.18 10.91 -34.44
N VAL A 17 5.93 11.44 -33.49
CA VAL A 17 6.28 10.72 -32.27
C VAL A 17 4.97 10.57 -31.49
N PHE A 18 4.38 9.39 -31.52
CA PHE A 18 3.31 9.03 -30.59
C PHE A 18 3.90 9.00 -29.18
N SER A 19 3.86 10.14 -28.48
CA SER A 19 4.03 10.15 -27.04
C SER A 19 2.76 9.53 -26.46
N GLN A 20 2.76 8.20 -26.25
CA GLN A 20 1.72 7.55 -25.46
C GLN A 20 1.84 8.11 -24.05
N GLU A 21 0.89 8.96 -23.64
CA GLU A 21 0.74 9.28 -22.23
C GLU A 21 0.47 7.97 -21.49
N ILE A 22 1.43 7.54 -20.67
CA ILE A 22 1.27 6.34 -19.86
C ILE A 22 0.30 6.70 -18.75
N ASP A 23 -0.92 6.19 -18.86
CA ASP A 23 -1.98 6.43 -17.91
C ASP A 23 -1.77 5.56 -16.65
N PHE A 24 -1.12 6.13 -15.64
CA PHE A 24 -0.91 5.47 -14.34
C PHE A 24 -2.18 5.44 -13.47
N SER A 25 -3.26 6.13 -13.86
CA SER A 25 -4.45 6.29 -13.02
C SER A 25 -5.24 5.00 -12.78
N SER A 26 -4.98 3.95 -13.57
CA SER A 26 -5.58 2.63 -13.42
C SER A 26 -4.97 1.80 -12.28
N TYR A 27 -3.78 2.15 -11.82
CA TYR A 27 -3.07 1.41 -10.78
C TYR A 27 -3.19 2.15 -9.45
N LYS A 28 -3.70 1.44 -8.44
CA LYS A 28 -3.92 1.99 -7.10
C LYS A 28 -2.66 1.92 -6.22
N TYR A 29 -1.81 0.92 -6.48
CA TYR A 29 -0.65 0.61 -5.66
C TYR A 29 0.64 0.58 -6.49
N ILE A 30 1.77 0.81 -5.83
CA ILE A 30 3.08 0.39 -6.32
C ILE A 30 3.68 -0.59 -5.31
N VAL A 31 4.09 -1.76 -5.78
CA VAL A 31 4.82 -2.76 -4.98
C VAL A 31 6.29 -2.69 -5.35
N VAL A 32 7.12 -2.22 -4.43
CA VAL A 32 8.57 -2.14 -4.60
C VAL A 32 9.19 -3.44 -4.11
N SER A 33 10.16 -3.99 -4.86
CA SER A 33 10.84 -5.19 -4.39
C SER A 33 11.63 -4.93 -3.10
N SER A 34 11.53 -5.82 -2.11
CA SER A 34 12.30 -5.74 -0.87
C SER A 34 13.79 -6.02 -1.09
N LYS A 35 14.16 -6.66 -2.21
CA LYS A 35 15.55 -6.91 -2.58
C LYS A 35 15.75 -6.78 -4.10
N PHE A 36 16.55 -5.82 -4.52
CA PHE A 36 16.95 -5.71 -5.93
C PHE A 36 18.08 -6.68 -6.30
N GLU A 37 18.17 -7.01 -7.59
CA GLU A 37 19.09 -8.04 -8.10
C GLU A 37 20.57 -7.71 -7.84
N PHE A 38 20.94 -6.43 -7.86
CA PHE A 38 22.32 -5.97 -7.69
C PHE A 38 22.78 -5.90 -6.23
N VAL A 39 21.88 -6.09 -5.25
CA VAL A 39 22.23 -6.10 -3.83
C VAL A 39 22.21 -7.50 -3.23
N LYS A 40 23.17 -7.79 -2.34
CA LYS A 40 23.33 -9.12 -1.73
C LYS A 40 22.23 -9.44 -0.72
N GLU A 41 21.77 -8.43 0.01
CA GLU A 41 20.84 -8.56 1.13
C GLU A 41 19.55 -7.77 0.87
N ARG A 42 18.49 -8.12 1.61
CA ARG A 42 17.24 -7.36 1.59
C ARG A 42 17.50 -5.93 2.00
N ASP A 43 16.92 -5.00 1.24
CA ASP A 43 17.16 -3.56 1.38
C ASP A 43 18.65 -3.20 1.48
N GLY A 44 19.51 -3.94 0.77
CA GLY A 44 20.94 -3.68 0.74
C GLY A 44 21.22 -2.24 0.34
N TYR A 45 22.14 -1.58 1.07
CA TYR A 45 22.40 -0.15 0.96
C TYR A 45 21.16 0.75 1.14
N GLN A 46 20.06 0.25 1.72
CA GLN A 46 18.77 0.94 1.88
C GLN A 46 18.10 1.33 0.55
N THR A 47 18.33 0.56 -0.50
CA THR A 47 17.86 0.88 -1.86
C THR A 47 16.35 0.70 -2.03
N SER A 48 15.78 -0.35 -1.45
CA SER A 48 14.34 -0.65 -1.49
C SER A 48 13.55 0.39 -0.69
N SER A 49 14.02 0.68 0.53
CA SER A 49 13.44 1.70 1.41
C SER A 49 13.51 3.10 0.78
N LEU A 50 14.64 3.45 0.16
CA LEU A 50 14.78 4.72 -0.57
C LEU A 50 13.79 4.80 -1.73
N THR A 51 13.66 3.74 -2.52
CA THR A 51 12.75 3.69 -3.68
C THR A 51 11.29 3.82 -3.23
N LYS A 52 10.89 3.08 -2.19
CA LYS A 52 9.57 3.21 -1.55
C LYS A 52 9.30 4.62 -1.05
N PHE A 53 10.26 5.22 -0.35
CA PHE A 53 10.15 6.59 0.16
C PHE A 53 9.95 7.62 -0.97
N LEU A 54 10.76 7.54 -2.03
CA LEU A 54 10.69 8.47 -3.16
C LEU A 54 9.35 8.35 -3.91
N LEU A 55 8.90 7.13 -4.20
CA LEU A 55 7.62 6.91 -4.86
C LEU A 55 6.43 7.35 -3.98
N LYS A 56 6.50 7.12 -2.66
CA LYS A 56 5.50 7.63 -1.71
C LYS A 56 5.47 9.16 -1.70
N LYS A 57 6.64 9.82 -1.76
CA LYS A 57 6.75 11.29 -1.86
C LYS A 57 6.06 11.84 -3.13
N LYS A 58 5.95 11.03 -4.18
CA LYS A 58 5.25 11.38 -5.44
C LYS A 58 3.73 11.18 -5.37
N GLY A 59 3.19 10.69 -4.25
CA GLY A 59 1.76 10.53 -4.01
C GLY A 59 1.20 9.12 -4.24
N PHE A 60 2.05 8.14 -4.57
CA PHE A 60 1.61 6.76 -4.71
C PHE A 60 1.41 6.08 -3.35
N THR A 61 0.47 5.13 -3.29
CA THR A 61 0.39 4.17 -2.17
C THR A 61 1.38 3.04 -2.44
N VAL A 62 2.49 3.04 -1.70
CA VAL A 62 3.62 2.14 -1.97
C VAL A 62 3.80 1.12 -0.86
N LEU A 63 3.91 -0.15 -1.23
CA LEU A 63 4.17 -1.29 -0.36
C LEU A 63 5.48 -1.97 -0.79
N LEU A 64 6.13 -2.69 0.12
CA LEU A 64 7.19 -3.63 -0.24
C LEU A 64 6.59 -5.00 -0.55
N ASP A 65 7.24 -5.79 -1.41
CA ASP A 65 6.79 -7.15 -1.77
C ASP A 65 6.78 -8.17 -0.61
N ASN A 66 7.36 -7.81 0.53
CA ASN A 66 7.39 -8.59 1.77
C ASN A 66 6.48 -8.03 2.87
N GLU A 67 5.68 -7.02 2.57
CA GLU A 67 4.65 -6.48 3.46
C GLU A 67 3.30 -7.16 3.19
N GLU A 68 2.39 -7.09 4.16
CA GLU A 68 1.03 -7.57 3.96
C GLU A 68 0.28 -6.69 2.96
N PHE A 69 -0.28 -7.32 1.92
CA PHE A 69 -1.05 -6.61 0.91
C PHE A 69 -2.49 -6.40 1.36
N PRO A 70 -3.07 -5.21 1.12
CA PRO A 70 -4.50 -4.99 1.25
C PRO A 70 -5.31 -6.05 0.50
N GLN A 71 -6.49 -6.39 1.02
CA GLN A 71 -7.31 -7.48 0.46
C GLN A 71 -7.59 -7.30 -1.03
N ASP A 72 -7.88 -6.07 -1.47
CA ASP A 72 -8.16 -5.77 -2.88
C ASP A 72 -6.95 -6.02 -3.79
N LEU A 73 -5.74 -5.74 -3.32
CA LEU A 73 -4.50 -6.06 -4.05
C LEU A 73 -4.18 -7.56 -4.03
N SER A 74 -4.52 -8.25 -2.93
CA SER A 74 -4.37 -9.71 -2.83
C SER A 74 -5.32 -10.43 -3.79
N ASP A 75 -6.56 -9.95 -3.89
CA ASP A 75 -7.59 -10.49 -4.79
C ASP A 75 -7.30 -10.14 -6.25
N ASP A 76 -6.81 -8.91 -6.52
CA ASP A 76 -6.49 -8.40 -7.85
C ASP A 76 -5.09 -7.77 -7.87
N LYS A 77 -4.08 -8.62 -8.09
CA LYS A 77 -2.66 -8.20 -8.21
C LYS A 77 -2.42 -7.17 -9.31
N CYS A 78 -3.32 -7.07 -10.30
CA CYS A 78 -3.21 -6.11 -11.39
C CYS A 78 -3.61 -4.68 -10.98
N LEU A 79 -4.06 -4.46 -9.74
CA LEU A 79 -4.20 -3.13 -9.15
C LEU A 79 -2.86 -2.47 -8.84
N ALA A 80 -1.76 -3.22 -8.85
CA ALA A 80 -0.42 -2.69 -8.61
C ALA A 80 0.45 -2.61 -9.86
N LEU A 81 1.37 -1.65 -9.84
CA LEU A 81 2.61 -1.72 -10.60
C LEU A 81 3.72 -2.26 -9.71
N TYR A 82 4.61 -3.04 -10.29
CA TYR A 82 5.77 -3.63 -9.63
C TYR A 82 7.01 -2.82 -9.97
N ALA A 83 7.58 -2.18 -8.95
CA ALA A 83 8.75 -1.34 -9.08
C ALA A 83 10.03 -2.12 -8.76
N SER A 84 10.99 -2.05 -9.68
CA SER A 84 12.35 -2.54 -9.48
C SER A 84 13.37 -1.47 -9.87
N VAL A 85 14.56 -1.58 -9.32
CA VAL A 85 15.72 -0.77 -9.74
C VAL A 85 16.64 -1.67 -10.55
N LEU A 86 16.79 -1.34 -11.84
CA LEU A 86 17.76 -1.96 -12.72
C LEU A 86 19.14 -1.32 -12.49
N ASP A 87 20.17 -2.14 -12.60
CA ASP A 87 21.56 -1.72 -12.48
C ASP A 87 22.32 -2.01 -13.78
N ASP A 88 22.97 -0.98 -14.32
CA ASP A 88 23.86 -1.04 -15.49
C ASP A 88 25.23 -0.46 -15.11
N SER A 89 25.61 -0.65 -13.85
CA SER A 89 26.81 -0.06 -13.26
C SER A 89 28.07 -0.65 -13.87
N ASN A 90 29.15 0.12 -13.83
CA ASN A 90 30.50 -0.35 -14.15
C ASN A 90 31.45 -0.03 -12.98
N MET A 91 32.73 -0.36 -13.13
CA MET A 91 33.73 -0.21 -12.07
C MET A 91 33.87 1.21 -11.51
N PHE A 92 33.50 2.24 -12.28
CA PHE A 92 33.71 3.65 -11.90
C PHE A 92 32.42 4.44 -11.72
N ILE A 93 31.29 3.91 -12.19
CA ILE A 93 30.04 4.65 -12.28
C ILE A 93 28.89 3.71 -11.94
N SER A 94 28.13 4.06 -10.89
CA SER A 94 26.85 3.42 -10.64
C SER A 94 25.78 3.99 -11.58
N ARG A 95 25.02 3.13 -12.24
CA ARG A 95 23.96 3.51 -13.18
C ARG A 95 22.69 2.75 -12.85
N ASN A 96 21.67 3.49 -12.42
CA ASN A 96 20.40 2.89 -12.03
C ASN A 96 19.22 3.46 -12.80
N LYS A 97 18.23 2.61 -13.08
CA LYS A 97 16.94 2.97 -13.69
C LYS A 97 15.82 2.38 -12.84
N ILE A 98 14.85 3.20 -12.47
CA ILE A 98 13.59 2.72 -11.88
C ILE A 98 12.68 2.22 -13.01
N GLN A 99 12.28 0.96 -12.93
CA GLN A 99 11.37 0.29 -13.87
C GLN A 99 10.06 -0.05 -13.16
N LEU A 100 8.93 0.19 -13.84
CA LEU A 100 7.60 -0.19 -13.41
C LEU A 100 7.04 -1.23 -14.39
N ARG A 101 6.63 -2.38 -13.86
CA ARG A 101 5.99 -3.48 -14.60
C ARG A 101 4.56 -3.70 -14.15
N ASP A 102 3.71 -4.20 -15.03
CA ASP A 102 2.37 -4.67 -14.64
C ASP A 102 2.42 -6.06 -14.00
N CYS A 103 1.27 -6.57 -13.55
CA CYS A 103 1.10 -7.91 -13.01
C CYS A 103 1.45 -9.05 -13.98
N ARG A 104 1.58 -8.75 -15.28
CA ARG A 104 1.96 -9.70 -16.33
C ARG A 104 3.45 -9.58 -16.68
N ASN A 105 4.22 -8.87 -15.86
CA ASN A 105 5.64 -8.56 -16.07
C ASN A 105 5.93 -7.74 -17.34
N LYS A 106 4.93 -7.09 -17.93
CA LYS A 106 5.14 -6.18 -19.06
C LYS A 106 5.69 -4.86 -18.55
N GLU A 107 6.75 -4.36 -19.19
CA GLU A 107 7.28 -3.03 -18.90
C GLU A 107 6.24 -1.96 -19.26
N VAL A 108 5.84 -1.18 -18.26
CA VAL A 108 4.91 -0.05 -18.40
C VAL A 108 5.69 1.26 -18.48
N TYR A 109 6.78 1.38 -17.72
CA TYR A 109 7.59 2.58 -17.70
C TYR A 109 9.00 2.28 -17.21
N THR A 110 9.98 2.98 -17.80
CA THR A 110 11.35 3.01 -17.32
C THR A 110 11.83 4.46 -17.28
N SER A 111 12.34 4.88 -16.13
CA SER A 111 12.95 6.20 -15.94
C SER A 111 14.22 6.37 -16.78
N LYS A 112 14.66 7.62 -16.96
CA LYS A 112 16.01 7.87 -17.49
C LYS A 112 17.05 7.40 -16.47
N GLU A 113 18.21 7.07 -16.99
CA GLU A 113 19.33 6.62 -16.17
C GLU A 113 19.81 7.71 -15.19
N GLY A 114 19.87 7.35 -13.92
CA GLY A 114 20.59 8.11 -12.90
C GLY A 114 22.00 7.55 -12.73
N LYS A 115 22.98 8.45 -12.63
CA LYS A 115 24.40 8.09 -12.52
C LYS A 115 24.98 8.56 -11.19
N SER A 116 25.97 7.88 -10.63
CA SER A 116 26.85 8.41 -9.59
C SER A 116 28.30 7.95 -9.81
N LYS A 117 29.24 8.78 -9.38
CA LYS A 117 30.69 8.51 -9.39
C LYS A 117 31.26 8.42 -7.96
N ASP A 118 30.40 8.41 -6.95
CA ASP A 118 30.84 8.25 -5.55
C ASP A 118 31.45 6.84 -5.39
N LYS A 119 32.52 6.75 -4.62
CA LYS A 119 33.22 5.49 -4.36
C LYS A 119 32.58 4.69 -3.24
N ASP A 120 31.84 5.35 -2.35
CA ASP A 120 31.03 4.66 -1.34
C ASP A 120 29.77 4.10 -2.00
N TYR A 121 29.64 2.77 -2.01
CA TYR A 121 28.52 2.08 -2.67
C TYR A 121 27.15 2.59 -2.22
N LYS A 122 26.98 2.83 -0.92
CA LYS A 122 25.69 3.29 -0.38
C LYS A 122 25.34 4.65 -0.96
N ARG A 123 26.27 5.61 -0.87
CA ARG A 123 26.08 6.97 -1.43
C ARG A 123 25.88 6.93 -2.94
N SER A 124 26.66 6.12 -3.63
CA SER A 124 26.59 5.98 -5.09
C SER A 124 25.21 5.51 -5.55
N TYR A 125 24.70 4.41 -4.98
CA TYR A 125 23.34 3.93 -5.28
C TYR A 125 22.27 4.94 -4.89
N HIS A 126 22.43 5.58 -3.73
CA HIS A 126 21.50 6.59 -3.23
C HIS A 126 21.37 7.80 -4.15
N GLU A 127 22.48 8.26 -4.72
CA GLU A 127 22.53 9.37 -5.66
C GLU A 127 21.99 8.96 -7.02
N ALA A 128 22.41 7.79 -7.54
CA ALA A 128 21.93 7.27 -8.81
C ALA A 128 20.41 7.04 -8.81
N ILE A 129 19.85 6.40 -7.77
CA ILE A 129 18.40 6.16 -7.64
C ILE A 129 17.63 7.49 -7.55
N ARG A 130 18.11 8.48 -6.79
CA ARG A 130 17.46 9.81 -6.71
C ARG A 130 17.47 10.52 -8.06
N ARG A 131 18.57 10.43 -8.82
CA ARG A 131 18.66 11.01 -10.17
C ARG A 131 17.70 10.32 -11.14
N ALA A 132 17.62 8.99 -11.09
CA ALA A 132 16.64 8.24 -11.88
C ALA A 132 15.21 8.65 -11.53
N PHE A 133 14.90 8.77 -10.23
CA PHE A 133 13.60 9.21 -9.75
C PHE A 133 13.23 10.63 -10.21
N ASN A 134 14.14 11.59 -10.11
CA ASN A 134 13.88 12.97 -10.56
C ASN A 134 13.62 13.04 -12.08
N SER A 135 14.12 12.08 -12.86
CA SER A 135 13.76 12.01 -14.29
C SER A 135 12.30 11.63 -14.56
N MET A 136 11.57 11.20 -13.52
CA MET A 136 10.16 10.85 -13.57
C MET A 136 9.24 12.06 -13.33
N ASP A 137 9.76 13.29 -13.21
CA ASP A 137 9.01 14.48 -12.79
C ASP A 137 7.75 14.78 -13.62
N GLN A 138 7.68 14.32 -14.88
CA GLN A 138 6.50 14.47 -15.73
C GLN A 138 5.30 13.59 -15.31
N LEU A 139 5.48 12.62 -14.40
CA LEU A 139 4.37 11.77 -13.94
C LEU A 139 3.57 12.47 -12.83
N VAL A 140 2.39 12.97 -13.16
CA VAL A 140 1.40 13.42 -12.17
C VAL A 140 0.47 12.24 -11.86
N TYR A 141 0.53 11.72 -10.64
CA TYR A 141 -0.37 10.64 -10.23
C TYR A 141 -1.67 11.20 -9.67
N SER A 142 -2.78 10.80 -10.28
CA SER A 142 -4.13 10.95 -9.74
C SER A 142 -4.89 9.66 -9.98
N PHE A 143 -5.23 8.95 -8.91
CA PHE A 143 -5.98 7.70 -9.01
C PHE A 143 -7.40 7.97 -9.51
N ASN A 144 -7.83 7.28 -10.58
CA ASN A 144 -9.19 7.38 -11.08
C ASN A 144 -9.86 5.99 -11.13
N PRO A 145 -10.80 5.71 -10.21
CA PRO A 145 -11.44 4.39 -10.12
C PRO A 145 -12.31 4.03 -11.35
N SER A 146 -12.65 5.00 -12.20
CA SER A 146 -13.56 4.80 -13.34
C SER A 146 -12.90 4.23 -14.59
N LYS A 147 -11.56 4.17 -14.66
CA LYS A 147 -10.81 3.70 -15.84
C LYS A 147 -10.47 2.20 -15.83
N LYS A 148 -11.14 1.39 -15.00
CA LYS A 148 -10.98 -0.07 -15.00
C LYS A 148 -11.52 -0.63 -16.33
N LYS A 149 -10.66 -0.80 -17.34
CA LYS A 149 -10.96 -1.65 -18.52
C LYS A 149 -10.91 -3.11 -18.09
N VAL A 150 -12.02 -3.57 -17.53
CA VAL A 150 -12.27 -5.00 -17.33
C VAL A 150 -13.17 -5.47 -18.46
N SER A 151 -12.60 -6.26 -19.36
CA SER A 151 -13.36 -7.19 -20.21
C SER A 151 -14.16 -8.11 -19.29
N LYS A 152 -15.43 -7.77 -19.03
CA LYS A 152 -16.35 -8.59 -18.26
C LYS A 152 -16.87 -9.70 -19.18
N GLU A 153 -16.33 -10.90 -19.01
CA GLU A 153 -17.08 -12.10 -19.36
C GLU A 153 -18.02 -12.39 -18.18
N LYS A 154 -19.32 -12.19 -18.40
CA LYS A 154 -20.38 -12.54 -17.46
C LYS A 154 -20.43 -14.07 -17.33
N LYS A 155 -20.30 -14.57 -16.10
CA LYS A 155 -20.99 -15.81 -15.71
C LYS A 155 -22.05 -15.45 -14.68
N GLU A 156 -23.30 -15.57 -15.11
CA GLU A 156 -24.46 -15.60 -14.24
C GLU A 156 -24.38 -16.88 -13.40
N VAL A 157 -24.51 -16.76 -12.08
CA VAL A 157 -24.82 -17.90 -11.22
C VAL A 157 -26.11 -17.58 -10.49
N ASN A 158 -27.05 -18.48 -10.73
CA ASN A 158 -28.45 -18.52 -10.33
C ASN A 158 -28.62 -18.48 -8.81
N VAL A 159 -29.61 -17.70 -8.35
CA VAL A 159 -30.04 -17.60 -6.97
C VAL A 159 -31.02 -18.74 -6.70
N GLU A 160 -30.66 -19.66 -5.80
CA GLU A 160 -31.59 -20.66 -5.28
C GLU A 160 -31.89 -20.41 -3.79
N LYS A 161 -33.17 -20.54 -3.45
CA LYS A 161 -33.84 -20.15 -2.20
C LYS A 161 -33.36 -20.94 -0.97
N PRO A 162 -33.50 -20.38 0.26
CA PRO A 162 -33.01 -21.01 1.49
C PRO A 162 -33.89 -22.18 1.95
N ILE A 163 -33.24 -23.32 2.23
CA ILE A 163 -33.83 -24.47 2.93
C ILE A 163 -33.76 -24.23 4.44
N LYS A 164 -34.90 -24.43 5.08
CA LYS A 164 -35.17 -24.37 6.52
C LYS A 164 -34.55 -25.59 7.20
N ILE A 165 -33.68 -25.39 8.19
CA ILE A 165 -33.13 -26.48 9.02
C ILE A 165 -33.46 -26.23 10.49
N GLU A 166 -34.01 -27.27 11.10
CA GLU A 166 -34.56 -27.42 12.44
C GLU A 166 -33.49 -27.33 13.55
N LYS A 167 -33.88 -26.76 14.70
CA LYS A 167 -33.07 -26.69 15.92
C LYS A 167 -33.02 -28.05 16.64
N PRO A 168 -31.87 -28.43 17.22
CA PRO A 168 -31.86 -29.27 18.41
C PRO A 168 -31.67 -28.43 19.68
N LYS A 169 -32.54 -28.69 20.65
CA LYS A 169 -32.56 -28.20 22.03
C LYS A 169 -31.52 -28.96 22.85
N VAL A 170 -30.58 -28.26 23.49
CA VAL A 170 -29.82 -28.77 24.64
C VAL A 170 -29.62 -27.63 25.64
N GLU A 171 -30.20 -27.79 26.84
CA GLU A 171 -29.93 -26.96 28.02
C GLU A 171 -28.57 -27.32 28.62
N PRO A 172 -27.90 -26.37 29.30
CA PRO A 172 -27.62 -26.67 30.70
C PRO A 172 -27.77 -25.49 31.68
N LYS A 173 -28.48 -25.80 32.77
CA LYS A 173 -28.28 -25.44 34.19
C LYS A 173 -27.54 -24.13 34.54
N VAL A 174 -28.30 -23.27 35.21
CA VAL A 174 -27.87 -22.13 36.04
C VAL A 174 -27.30 -22.61 37.38
N VAL A 175 -26.18 -22.03 37.80
CA VAL A 175 -25.76 -21.90 39.20
C VAL A 175 -25.25 -20.46 39.39
N GLU A 176 -25.97 -19.66 40.18
CA GLU A 176 -25.49 -18.43 40.82
C GLU A 176 -24.74 -18.84 42.12
N VAL A 177 -23.82 -18.12 42.78
CA VAL A 177 -23.71 -16.70 43.18
C VAL A 177 -22.21 -16.46 43.65
N PRO A 178 -21.82 -15.35 44.31
CA PRO A 178 -21.20 -14.11 43.81
C PRO A 178 -19.70 -13.94 44.13
N LYS A 179 -19.00 -13.04 43.42
CA LYS A 179 -17.99 -12.15 44.06
C LYS A 179 -17.56 -10.96 43.19
N VAL A 180 -17.97 -9.78 43.65
CA VAL A 180 -17.24 -8.49 43.74
C VAL A 180 -16.39 -8.08 42.52
N LYS A 181 -16.93 -7.07 41.83
CA LYS A 181 -16.38 -6.30 40.70
C LYS A 181 -14.97 -5.73 40.98
N LYS A 182 -13.95 -6.30 40.34
CA LYS A 182 -12.79 -5.54 39.86
C LYS A 182 -13.17 -4.83 38.55
N PRO A 183 -12.67 -3.62 38.24
CA PRO A 183 -13.01 -2.99 36.97
C PRO A 183 -12.47 -3.87 35.84
N GLU A 184 -13.39 -4.37 35.01
CA GLU A 184 -13.18 -5.36 33.95
C GLU A 184 -12.29 -4.84 32.81
N VAL A 185 -12.05 -3.52 32.81
CA VAL A 185 -11.27 -2.78 31.82
C VAL A 185 -10.41 -1.74 32.55
N SER A 186 -9.11 -1.70 32.27
CA SER A 186 -8.17 -0.71 32.83
C SER A 186 -7.49 0.11 31.73
N VAL A 187 -7.24 1.39 32.00
CA VAL A 187 -6.60 2.32 31.06
C VAL A 187 -5.25 2.76 31.62
N LEU A 188 -4.19 2.61 30.84
CA LEU A 188 -2.82 3.00 31.19
C LEU A 188 -2.30 4.04 30.20
N LYS A 189 -1.46 4.97 30.65
CA LYS A 189 -0.75 5.88 29.74
C LYS A 189 0.33 5.10 28.98
N PHE A 190 0.40 5.31 27.69
CA PHE A 190 1.37 4.67 26.80
C PHE A 190 2.14 5.73 26.02
N GLN A 191 3.47 5.82 26.24
CA GLN A 191 4.43 6.65 25.51
C GLN A 191 3.98 8.02 24.97
N LYS A 192 4.60 9.10 25.48
CA LYS A 192 4.60 10.49 24.99
C LYS A 192 3.26 11.19 24.63
N ASN A 193 2.12 10.49 24.44
CA ASN A 193 0.71 10.97 24.37
C ASN A 193 -0.34 9.87 24.01
N GLY A 194 0.01 8.58 23.98
CA GLY A 194 -0.94 7.47 23.73
C GLY A 194 -1.52 6.83 24.99
N PHE A 195 -2.42 5.86 24.80
CA PHE A 195 -3.03 5.08 25.88
C PHE A 195 -3.15 3.60 25.53
N MET A 196 -3.16 2.74 26.54
CA MET A 196 -3.45 1.32 26.43
C MET A 196 -4.71 0.98 27.21
N ILE A 197 -5.57 0.14 26.64
CA ILE A 197 -6.74 -0.43 27.30
C ILE A 197 -6.49 -1.93 27.47
N ASN A 198 -6.50 -2.41 28.70
CA ASN A 198 -6.45 -3.84 29.00
C ASN A 198 -7.85 -4.31 29.40
N ASP A 199 -8.42 -5.18 28.58
CA ASP A 199 -9.75 -5.76 28.75
C ASP A 199 -9.61 -7.22 29.21
N SER A 200 -9.74 -7.43 30.52
CA SER A 200 -9.55 -8.75 31.12
C SER A 200 -10.69 -9.72 30.79
N LYS A 201 -11.88 -9.24 30.41
CA LYS A 201 -13.00 -10.10 29.98
C LYS A 201 -12.71 -10.78 28.65
N ARG A 202 -12.10 -10.02 27.75
CA ARG A 202 -11.81 -10.46 26.38
C ARG A 202 -10.40 -11.02 26.23
N ASN A 203 -9.57 -10.88 27.28
CA ASN A 203 -8.13 -11.17 27.24
C ASN A 203 -7.44 -10.44 26.07
N GLU A 204 -7.82 -9.18 25.87
CA GLU A 204 -7.39 -8.36 24.75
C GLU A 204 -6.75 -7.07 25.25
N THR A 205 -5.71 -6.60 24.54
CA THR A 205 -5.04 -5.34 24.85
C THR A 205 -5.02 -4.42 23.62
N PHE A 206 -5.54 -3.22 23.80
CA PHE A 206 -5.64 -2.20 22.76
C PHE A 206 -4.59 -1.11 22.99
N THR A 207 -3.80 -0.79 21.96
CA THR A 207 -2.82 0.31 22.01
C THR A 207 -3.25 1.43 21.08
N MET A 208 -3.30 2.65 21.59
CA MET A 208 -3.89 3.80 20.91
C MET A 208 -2.94 4.99 20.86
N LEU A 209 -2.95 5.69 19.73
CA LEU A 209 -2.23 6.95 19.53
C LEU A 209 -3.22 8.08 19.22
N PRO A 210 -2.91 9.32 19.65
CA PRO A 210 -3.77 10.47 19.40
C PRO A 210 -3.91 10.72 17.90
N SER A 211 -5.13 11.04 17.47
CA SER A 211 -5.38 11.59 16.14
C SER A 211 -5.37 13.13 16.20
N GLN A 212 -5.58 13.79 15.05
CA GLN A 212 -5.78 15.25 15.01
C GLN A 212 -7.18 15.67 15.50
N ARG A 213 -8.10 14.73 15.68
CA ARG A 213 -9.44 15.01 16.20
C ARG A 213 -9.51 14.62 17.67
N THR A 214 -10.22 15.42 18.46
CA THR A 214 -10.39 15.19 19.90
C THR A 214 -11.35 14.04 20.22
N ASP A 215 -12.13 13.57 19.24
CA ASP A 215 -13.14 12.53 19.36
C ASP A 215 -12.68 11.16 18.82
N SER A 216 -11.40 11.01 18.45
CA SER A 216 -10.88 9.75 17.90
C SER A 216 -9.40 9.52 18.15
N TYR A 217 -9.04 8.24 18.22
CA TYR A 217 -7.69 7.73 18.36
C TYR A 217 -7.42 6.65 17.32
N ILE A 218 -6.17 6.55 16.89
CA ILE A 218 -5.71 5.50 15.97
C ILE A 218 -5.41 4.27 16.81
N LEU A 219 -6.04 3.13 16.50
CA LEU A 219 -5.78 1.87 17.16
C LEU A 219 -4.66 1.11 16.43
N ILE A 220 -3.52 0.92 17.10
CA ILE A 220 -2.33 0.29 16.51
C ILE A 220 -2.36 -1.23 16.65
N SER A 221 -2.81 -1.78 17.79
CA SER A 221 -2.70 -3.23 18.03
C SER A 221 -3.55 -4.09 17.09
N HIS A 222 -4.59 -3.52 16.49
CA HIS A 222 -5.49 -4.20 15.55
C HIS A 222 -5.77 -3.38 14.28
N ASN A 223 -4.95 -2.37 13.98
CA ASN A 223 -5.11 -1.50 12.80
C ASN A 223 -6.54 -0.97 12.61
N GLY A 224 -7.07 -0.36 13.66
CA GLY A 224 -8.46 0.07 13.73
C GLY A 224 -8.61 1.54 14.10
N LEU A 225 -9.82 1.88 14.51
CA LEU A 225 -10.16 3.21 14.99
C LEU A 225 -10.82 3.09 16.36
N MET A 226 -10.50 4.03 17.25
CA MET A 226 -11.37 4.31 18.38
C MET A 226 -11.99 5.68 18.19
N TYR A 227 -13.29 5.80 18.43
CA TYR A 227 -13.98 7.08 18.33
C TYR A 227 -15.12 7.17 19.33
N LYS A 228 -15.54 8.40 19.62
CA LYS A 228 -16.64 8.66 20.55
C LYS A 228 -17.98 8.76 19.80
N ARG A 229 -18.98 8.00 20.24
CA ARG A 229 -20.37 8.06 19.74
C ARG A 229 -21.32 7.94 20.93
N ASP A 230 -22.28 8.84 21.03
CA ASP A 230 -23.30 8.87 22.10
C ASP A 230 -22.69 8.81 23.52
N GLY A 231 -21.60 9.53 23.73
CA GLY A 231 -20.90 9.60 25.03
C GLY A 231 -20.02 8.39 25.35
N LYS A 232 -20.07 7.31 24.56
CA LYS A 232 -19.29 6.09 24.75
C LYS A 232 -18.15 5.99 23.75
N TRP A 233 -17.11 5.26 24.12
CA TRP A 233 -16.00 4.98 23.23
C TRP A 233 -16.24 3.67 22.49
N ILE A 234 -16.07 3.69 21.18
CA ILE A 234 -16.21 2.53 20.31
C ILE A 234 -14.84 2.22 19.73
N VAL A 235 -14.41 0.97 19.86
CA VAL A 235 -13.21 0.41 19.25
C VAL A 235 -13.65 -0.49 18.10
N GLU A 236 -13.28 -0.12 16.89
CA GLU A 236 -13.61 -0.85 15.67
C GLU A 236 -12.36 -1.31 14.95
N PHE A 237 -12.30 -2.61 14.67
CA PHE A 237 -11.21 -3.24 13.93
C PHE A 237 -11.73 -4.49 13.23
N TYR A 238 -11.01 -4.97 12.23
CA TYR A 238 -11.34 -6.21 11.56
C TYR A 238 -10.52 -7.36 12.14
N LYS A 239 -11.18 -8.48 12.44
CA LYS A 239 -10.55 -9.76 12.82
C LYS A 239 -11.18 -10.86 11.97
N ASP A 240 -10.35 -11.63 11.26
CA ASP A 240 -10.79 -12.70 10.35
C ASP A 240 -11.85 -12.24 9.33
N GLY A 241 -11.66 -11.04 8.76
CA GLY A 241 -12.57 -10.46 7.77
C GLY A 241 -13.90 -9.96 8.32
N LYS A 242 -14.13 -10.01 9.64
CA LYS A 242 -15.35 -9.50 10.29
C LYS A 242 -15.04 -8.22 11.05
N LEU A 243 -15.90 -7.22 10.88
CA LEU A 243 -15.85 -6.01 11.69
C LEU A 243 -16.25 -6.35 13.12
N ILE A 244 -15.31 -6.15 14.04
CA ILE A 244 -15.52 -6.25 15.47
C ILE A 244 -15.68 -4.81 15.99
N SER A 245 -16.81 -4.55 16.65
CA SER A 245 -17.11 -3.27 17.28
C SER A 245 -17.33 -3.49 18.76
N LEU A 246 -16.44 -2.92 19.58
CA LEU A 246 -16.45 -3.04 21.04
C LEU A 246 -16.75 -1.68 21.66
N THR A 247 -17.79 -1.62 22.48
CA THR A 247 -18.16 -0.38 23.19
C THR A 247 -17.60 -0.40 24.61
N TYR A 248 -17.03 0.73 25.02
CA TYR A 248 -16.43 0.96 26.31
C TYR A 248 -16.99 2.24 26.95
N ASP A 249 -17.28 2.16 28.24
CA ASP A 249 -17.63 3.32 29.07
C ASP A 249 -16.38 3.74 29.85
N LEU A 250 -15.57 4.60 29.22
CA LEU A 250 -14.27 5.03 29.75
C LEU A 250 -14.21 6.55 29.86
N LYS A 251 -13.59 7.02 30.94
CA LYS A 251 -13.17 8.41 31.10
C LYS A 251 -11.67 8.47 30.79
N ILE A 252 -11.34 8.97 29.61
CA ILE A 252 -9.98 9.15 29.08
C ILE A 252 -9.74 10.64 28.90
#